data_AF-A0A9D8RRG1-F1
#
_entry.id   AF-A0A9D8RRG1-F1
#
_cell.length_a   1.000
_cell.length_b   1.000
_cell.length_c   1.000
_cell.angle_alpha   90.00
_cell.angle_beta   90.00
_cell.angle_gamma   90.00
#
_symmetry.space_group_name_H-M   'P 1'
#
loop_
_entity.id
_entity.type
_entity.pdbx_description
1 polymer ?
#
loop_
_entity_poly.entity_id
_entity_poly.type
_entity_poly.pdbx_seq_one_letter_code
_entity_poly.pdbx_strand_id
1 'polypeptide(L)'
;MLKKFLCACCLISLPLSLFSNDTAGTILPTGGVVFEKQDGIKMKTEALYIRPGQIEVNYLFKNTTDKDITTQIFFPLPDMPAVEEYLGDEAHDYHFKLWVNGKPKTYQTP
;
A
#
# COMPACT_ATOMS: atom_id res chain seq x y z
N MET A 1 12.97 -40.28 29.32
CA MET A 1 11.85 -40.09 28.37
C MET A 1 11.85 -38.67 27.77
N LEU A 2 12.96 -38.21 27.18
CA LEU A 2 13.16 -36.80 26.79
C LEU A 2 13.48 -36.64 25.29
N LYS A 3 12.81 -37.43 24.42
CA LYS A 3 13.04 -37.42 22.96
C LYS A 3 11.85 -36.91 22.13
N LYS A 4 10.79 -36.38 22.76
CA LYS A 4 9.54 -36.03 22.06
C LYS A 4 9.29 -34.53 21.83
N PHE A 5 10.20 -33.64 22.24
CA PHE A 5 9.97 -32.20 22.16
C PHE A 5 10.55 -31.50 20.92
N LEU A 6 11.18 -32.22 19.99
CA LEU A 6 11.90 -31.59 18.88
C LEU A 6 11.06 -31.38 17.59
N CYS A 7 9.82 -31.87 17.51
CA CYS A 7 9.04 -31.82 16.26
C CYS A 7 8.03 -30.67 16.14
N ALA A 8 7.87 -29.80 17.15
CA ALA A 8 6.76 -28.84 17.16
C ALA A 8 7.07 -27.45 16.55
N CYS A 9 8.32 -27.13 16.20
CA CYS A 9 8.68 -25.79 15.72
C CYS A 9 8.72 -25.61 14.20
N CYS A 10 8.48 -26.67 13.40
CA CYS A 10 8.69 -26.60 11.95
C CYS A 10 7.44 -26.25 11.12
N LEU A 11 6.29 -25.98 11.76
CA LEU A 11 5.00 -25.81 11.08
C LEU A 11 4.57 -24.36 10.84
N ILE A 12 5.40 -23.36 11.13
CA ILE A 12 5.00 -21.94 11.09
C ILE A 12 5.45 -21.21 9.80
N SER A 13 6.24 -21.84 8.90
CA SER A 13 6.73 -21.15 7.70
C SER A 13 5.83 -21.35 6.46
N LEU A 14 4.51 -21.21 6.57
CA LEU A 14 3.71 -21.02 5.35
C LEU A 14 3.97 -19.60 4.81
N PRO A 15 4.52 -19.44 3.60
CA PRO A 15 4.62 -18.13 2.98
C PRO A 15 3.19 -17.65 2.69
N LEU A 16 2.72 -16.67 3.45
CA LEU A 16 1.58 -15.88 3.05
C LEU A 16 1.96 -15.22 1.72
N SER A 17 1.27 -15.58 0.64
CA SER A 17 1.39 -14.90 -0.64
C SER A 17 0.92 -13.46 -0.46
N LEU A 18 1.83 -12.58 -0.06
CA LEU A 18 1.64 -11.14 -0.10
C LEU A 18 1.67 -10.75 -1.58
N PHE A 19 0.48 -10.60 -2.17
CA PHE A 19 0.38 -10.03 -3.50
C PHE A 19 0.87 -8.58 -3.43
N SER A 20 1.96 -8.28 -4.13
CA SER A 20 2.45 -6.90 -4.29
C SER A 20 1.39 -6.10 -5.04
N ASN A 21 0.94 -4.98 -4.48
CA ASN A 21 0.00 -4.08 -5.15
C ASN A 21 0.74 -3.20 -6.16
N ASP A 22 1.17 -3.77 -7.29
CA ASP A 22 1.94 -3.07 -8.35
C ASP A 22 1.07 -2.17 -9.25
N THR A 23 -0.08 -1.73 -8.75
CA THR A 23 -1.14 -1.16 -9.55
C THR A 23 -1.01 0.36 -9.64
N ALA A 24 -0.83 0.92 -10.84
CA ALA A 24 -0.96 2.35 -11.11
C ALA A 24 -2.38 2.64 -11.59
N GLY A 25 -2.77 3.90 -11.85
CA GLY A 25 -4.10 4.12 -12.40
C GLY A 25 -4.30 5.40 -13.20
N THR A 26 -5.51 5.61 -13.70
CA THR A 26 -5.94 6.86 -14.34
C THR A 26 -7.30 7.26 -13.77
N ILE A 27 -7.46 8.55 -13.45
CA ILE A 27 -8.76 9.09 -13.01
C ILE A 27 -9.70 9.15 -14.21
N LEU A 28 -10.85 8.50 -14.12
CA LEU A 28 -11.88 8.55 -15.14
C LEU A 28 -12.61 9.91 -15.12
N PRO A 29 -13.01 10.44 -16.29
CA PRO A 29 -13.78 11.70 -16.38
C PRO A 29 -15.08 11.70 -15.59
N THR A 30 -15.61 10.53 -15.25
CA THR A 30 -16.87 10.30 -14.51
C THR A 30 -16.69 10.06 -13.01
N GLY A 31 -15.47 10.21 -12.47
CA GLY A 31 -15.18 9.90 -11.06
C GLY A 31 -14.96 8.40 -10.86
N GLY A 32 -13.69 8.00 -10.78
CA GLY A 32 -13.27 6.61 -10.62
C GLY A 32 -11.78 6.45 -10.95
N VAL A 33 -11.15 5.37 -10.52
CA VAL A 33 -9.72 5.07 -10.80
C VAL A 33 -9.66 3.73 -11.53
N VAL A 34 -9.18 3.73 -12.78
CA VAL A 34 -8.82 2.47 -13.44
C VAL A 34 -7.40 2.15 -13.07
N PHE A 35 -7.22 0.96 -12.54
CA PHE A 35 -5.99 0.46 -12.01
C PHE A 35 -5.28 -0.37 -13.09
N GLU A 36 -4.23 0.16 -13.71
CA GLU A 36 -3.49 -0.45 -14.80
C GLU A 36 -2.02 -0.69 -14.44
N LYS A 37 -1.44 -1.74 -15.03
CA LYS A 37 0.00 -2.00 -14.91
C LYS A 37 0.76 -0.98 -15.75
N GLN A 38 1.60 -0.17 -15.11
CA GLN A 38 2.46 0.78 -15.82
C GLN A 38 3.71 0.07 -16.36
N ASP A 39 3.83 -0.06 -17.67
CA ASP A 39 5.04 -0.57 -18.30
C ASP A 39 6.25 0.35 -18.02
N GLY A 40 7.43 -0.25 -17.84
CA GLY A 40 8.65 0.48 -17.55
C GLY A 40 8.80 0.96 -16.10
N ILE A 41 7.79 0.80 -15.24
CA ILE A 41 7.86 1.05 -13.80
C ILE A 41 7.67 -0.28 -13.05
N LYS A 42 8.54 -0.56 -12.09
CA LYS A 42 8.40 -1.72 -11.18
C LYS A 42 8.34 -1.25 -9.75
N MET A 43 7.33 -1.67 -9.00
CA MET A 43 7.36 -1.58 -7.54
C MET A 43 8.43 -2.53 -7.01
N LYS A 44 9.24 -2.04 -6.09
CA LYS A 44 10.32 -2.79 -5.43
C LYS A 44 10.01 -3.11 -3.99
N THR A 45 9.34 -2.19 -3.32
CA THR A 45 9.00 -2.30 -1.91
C THR A 45 7.70 -1.58 -1.66
N GLU A 46 6.85 -2.24 -0.89
CA GLU A 46 5.77 -1.64 -0.14
C GLU A 46 6.02 -1.99 1.33
N ALA A 47 6.06 -0.97 2.18
CA ALA A 47 6.23 -1.14 3.62
C ALA A 47 5.13 -0.36 4.36
N LEU A 48 4.18 -1.10 4.92
CA LEU A 48 3.08 -0.58 5.72
C LEU A 48 3.44 -0.65 7.20
N TYR A 49 3.38 0.48 7.88
CA TYR A 49 3.56 0.62 9.32
C TYR A 49 2.26 1.10 9.95
N ILE A 50 1.76 0.34 10.92
CA ILE A 50 0.54 0.67 11.67
C ILE A 50 0.92 0.88 13.13
N ARG A 51 0.55 2.04 13.67
CA ARG A 51 0.80 2.45 15.06
C ARG A 51 -0.43 3.18 15.59
N PRO A 52 -0.61 3.28 16.92
CA PRO A 52 -1.67 4.11 17.48
C PRO A 52 -1.60 5.54 16.92
N GLY A 53 -2.68 5.98 16.27
CA GLY A 53 -2.80 7.32 15.68
C GLY A 53 -2.00 7.57 14.39
N GLN A 54 -1.34 6.56 13.80
CA GLN A 54 -0.58 6.76 12.56
C GLN A 54 -0.52 5.51 11.69
N ILE A 55 -0.88 5.69 10.42
CA ILE A 55 -0.60 4.75 9.33
C ILE A 55 0.44 5.41 8.41
N GLU A 56 1.51 4.68 8.11
CA GLU A 56 2.54 5.13 7.17
C GLU A 56 2.77 4.05 6.12
N VAL A 57 2.80 4.44 4.84
CA VAL A 57 3.06 3.53 3.73
C VAL A 57 4.19 4.07 2.88
N ASN A 58 5.26 3.27 2.76
CA ASN A 58 6.44 3.62 1.99
C ASN A 58 6.54 2.76 0.74
N TYR A 59 6.48 3.42 -0.42
CA TYR A 59 6.66 2.79 -1.72
C TYR A 59 8.01 3.11 -2.32
N LEU A 60 8.68 2.10 -2.87
CA LEU A 60 9.87 2.27 -3.70
C LEU A 60 9.56 1.80 -5.12
N PHE A 61 9.61 2.73 -6.07
CA PHE A 61 9.44 2.42 -7.49
C PHE A 61 10.79 2.50 -8.22
N LYS A 62 10.96 1.64 -9.24
CA LYS A 62 12.10 1.65 -10.15
C LYS A 62 11.61 1.90 -11.58
N ASN A 63 12.13 2.96 -12.22
CA ASN A 63 12.11 3.08 -13.67
C ASN A 63 13.10 2.05 -14.27
N THR A 64 12.60 1.17 -15.12
CA THR A 64 13.38 0.12 -15.80
C THR A 64 13.71 0.47 -17.25
N THR A 65 13.41 1.69 -17.68
CA THR A 65 13.71 2.21 -19.01
C THR A 65 14.84 3.23 -18.95
N ASP A 66 15.31 3.66 -20.12
CA ASP A 66 16.29 4.72 -20.33
C ASP A 66 15.64 6.11 -20.51
N LYS A 67 14.30 6.19 -20.42
CA LYS A 67 13.52 7.41 -20.64
C LYS A 67 12.78 7.82 -19.37
N ASP A 68 12.55 9.11 -19.23
CA ASP A 68 11.69 9.62 -18.17
C ASP A 68 10.25 9.16 -18.36
N ILE A 69 9.63 8.71 -17.26
CA ILE A 69 8.23 8.27 -17.22
C ILE A 69 7.49 9.17 -16.22
N THR A 70 6.42 9.81 -16.69
CA THR A 70 5.46 10.51 -15.82
C THR A 70 4.21 9.66 -15.71
N THR A 71 3.79 9.33 -14.50
CA THR A 71 2.61 8.51 -14.25
C THR A 71 1.93 8.95 -12.95
N GLN A 72 0.66 8.56 -12.78
CA GLN A 72 -0.13 8.81 -11.59
C GLN A 72 -0.10 7.58 -10.69
N ILE A 73 0.11 7.81 -9.40
CA ILE A 73 0.09 6.76 -8.37
C ILE A 73 -1.15 6.97 -7.51
N PHE A 74 -1.83 5.88 -7.19
CA PHE A 74 -3.06 5.88 -6.40
C PHE A 74 -2.82 5.11 -5.12
N PHE A 75 -3.27 5.70 -4.01
CA PHE A 75 -3.31 5.03 -2.72
C PHE A 75 -4.79 4.79 -2.36
N PRO A 76 -5.27 3.53 -2.39
CA PRO A 76 -6.65 3.24 -2.04
C PRO A 76 -6.84 3.34 -0.53
N LEU A 77 -7.87 4.07 -0.11
CA LEU A 77 -8.37 3.98 1.26
C LEU A 77 -9.32 2.78 1.36
N PRO A 78 -9.34 2.07 2.51
CA PRO A 78 -10.32 1.03 2.75
C PRO A 78 -11.74 1.62 2.79
N ASP A 79 -12.74 0.78 2.52
CA ASP A 79 -14.14 1.16 2.62
C ASP A 79 -14.48 1.64 4.05
N MET A 80 -15.06 2.83 4.16
CA MET A 80 -15.40 3.46 5.44
C MET A 80 -16.25 2.59 6.37
N PRO A 81 -17.25 1.80 5.92
CA PRO A 81 -18.01 0.91 6.80
C PRO A 81 -17.13 -0.11 7.55
N ALA A 82 -16.08 -0.60 6.90
CA ALA A 82 -15.13 -1.51 7.53
C ALA A 82 -14.23 -0.80 8.56
N VAL A 83 -14.10 0.53 8.49
CA VAL A 83 -13.33 1.34 9.43
C VAL A 83 -14.21 1.89 10.56
N GLU A 84 -15.43 2.33 10.26
CA GLU A 84 -16.45 2.78 11.23
C GLU A 84 -16.77 1.70 12.26
N GLU A 85 -16.83 0.42 11.84
CA GLU A 85 -17.01 -0.72 12.76
C GLU A 85 -15.93 -0.78 13.85
N TYR A 86 -14.71 -0.32 13.55
CA TYR A 86 -13.56 -0.36 14.47
C TYR A 86 -13.26 0.99 15.16
N LEU A 87 -13.50 2.12 14.49
CA LEU A 87 -13.10 3.46 14.95
C LEU A 87 -14.29 4.38 15.32
N GLY A 88 -15.52 3.99 15.01
CA GLY A 88 -16.71 4.83 15.29
C GLY A 88 -16.62 6.22 14.66
N ASP A 89 -16.96 7.25 15.43
CA ASP A 89 -16.99 8.65 14.99
C ASP A 89 -15.62 9.21 14.52
N GLU A 90 -14.51 8.54 14.85
CA GLU A 90 -13.15 8.93 14.42
C GLU A 90 -12.81 8.47 13.00
N ALA A 91 -13.68 7.69 12.35
CA ALA A 91 -13.42 7.07 11.04
C ALA A 91 -13.29 8.06 9.87
N HIS A 92 -13.51 9.36 10.07
CA HIS A 92 -13.52 10.37 8.99
C HIS A 92 -12.42 11.43 9.07
N ASP A 93 -11.59 11.45 10.12
CA ASP A 93 -10.58 12.52 10.33
C ASP A 93 -9.17 12.11 9.84
N TYR A 94 -9.04 11.78 8.56
CA TYR A 94 -7.73 11.43 7.99
C TYR A 94 -6.93 12.66 7.57
N HIS A 95 -5.81 12.92 8.24
CA HIS A 95 -4.85 13.97 7.89
C HIS A 95 -3.77 13.45 6.94
N PHE A 96 -4.15 13.09 5.71
CA PHE A 96 -3.21 12.52 4.75
C PHE A 96 -2.09 13.51 4.38
N LYS A 97 -0.85 13.02 4.35
CA LYS A 97 0.33 13.78 3.94
C LYS A 97 1.14 12.93 2.98
N LEU A 98 1.67 13.57 1.94
CA LEU A 98 2.40 12.89 0.87
C LEU A 98 3.80 13.47 0.70
N TRP A 99 4.79 12.59 0.56
CA TRP A 99 6.15 12.94 0.18
C TRP A 99 6.58 12.12 -1.04
N VAL A 100 7.31 12.76 -1.95
CA VAL A 100 7.97 12.09 -3.08
C VAL A 100 9.44 12.43 -3.04
N ASN A 101 10.30 11.42 -2.92
CA ASN A 101 11.75 11.57 -2.76
C ASN A 101 12.12 12.58 -1.66
N GLY A 102 11.46 12.46 -0.51
CA GLY A 102 11.68 13.31 0.67
C GLY A 102 11.07 14.71 0.60
N LYS A 103 10.39 15.08 -0.50
CA LYS A 103 9.77 16.41 -0.67
C LYS A 103 8.26 16.33 -0.52
N PRO A 104 7.63 17.21 0.29
CA PRO A 104 6.17 17.27 0.39
C PRO A 104 5.51 17.49 -0.97
N LYS A 105 4.38 16.83 -1.21
CA LYS A 105 3.57 16.97 -2.42
C LYS A 105 2.08 17.03 -2.06
N THR A 106 1.32 17.75 -2.89
CA THR A 106 -0.14 17.75 -2.84
C THR A 106 -0.68 16.47 -3.48
N TYR A 107 -1.81 15.99 -2.99
CA TYR A 107 -2.56 14.88 -3.57
C TYR A 107 -3.94 15.37 -3.99
N GLN A 108 -4.63 14.57 -4.80
CA GLN A 108 -6.02 14.79 -5.18
C GLN A 108 -6.84 13.62 -4.68
N THR A 109 -8.02 13.91 -4.15
CA THR A 109 -9.06 12.91 -3.94
C THR A 109 -10.00 12.93 -5.16
N PRO A 110 -10.53 11.78 -5.56
CA PRO A 110 -11.64 11.74 -6.52
C PRO A 110 -12.83 12.59 -6.08
#